data_AF-A0A1I3ZCB9-F1
#
_entry.id   AF-A0A1I3ZCB9-F1
#
_cell.length_a   1.000
_cell.length_b   1.000
_cell.length_c   1.000
_cell.angle_alpha   90.00
_cell.angle_beta   90.00
_cell.angle_gamma   90.00
#
_symmetry.space_group_name_H-M   'P 1'
#
loop_
_entity.id
_entity.type
_entity.pdbx_description
1 polymer ?
#
loop_
_entity_poly.entity_id
_entity_poly.type
_entity_poly.pdbx_seq_one_letter_code
_entity_poly.pdbx_strand_id
1 'polypeptide(L)' 'MPAPDYTTEIAALRGALATGELTIESNGERVTYQSFADIRNRITYFEGLAAAAAGVAGRSSSSFGFSAVAFDRE' A
#
# COMPACT_ATOMS: atom_id res chain seq x y z
N MET A 1 -12.54 6.17 9.77
CA MET A 1 -11.19 6.77 9.64
C MET A 1 -10.94 6.94 8.15
N PRO A 2 -10.50 8.13 7.67
CA PRO A 2 -10.06 8.26 6.29
C PRO A 2 -8.95 7.25 6.02
N ALA A 3 -8.96 6.62 4.85
CA ALA A 3 -7.88 5.72 4.45
C ALA A 3 -6.56 6.48 4.55
N PRO A 4 -5.53 5.94 5.23
CA PRO A 4 -4.23 6.57 5.28
C PRO A 4 -3.71 6.75 3.86
N ASP A 5 -3.52 8.00 3.45
CA ASP A 5 -3.02 8.34 2.13
C ASP A 5 -1.49 8.30 2.18
N TYR A 6 -0.92 7.17 1.72
CA TYR A 6 0.51 6.93 1.73
C TYR A 6 1.27 7.67 0.60
N THR A 7 0.60 8.54 -0.17
CA THR A 7 1.25 9.24 -1.29
C THR A 7 2.31 10.20 -0.81
N THR A 8 2.14 10.79 0.38
CA THR A 8 3.13 11.69 0.99
C THR A 8 4.41 10.94 1.35
N GLU A 9 4.31 9.77 2.00
CA GLU A 9 5.48 8.93 2.28
C GLU A 9 6.16 8.46 1.00
N ILE A 10 5.39 8.02 -0.01
CA ILE A 10 5.95 7.56 -1.29
C ILE A 10 6.70 8.70 -1.99
N ALA A 11 6.16 9.91 -1.98
CA ALA A 11 6.80 11.08 -2.57
C ALA A 11 8.12 11.44 -1.85
N ALA A 12 8.13 11.41 -0.52
CA ALA A 12 9.35 11.63 0.26
C ALA A 12 10.43 10.57 -0.04
N LEU A 13 10.04 9.30 -0.10
CA LEU A 13 10.93 8.18 -0.45
C LEU A 13 11.50 8.32 -1.87
N ARG A 14 10.67 8.72 -2.84
CA ARG A 14 11.11 8.98 -4.22
C ARG A 14 12.02 10.21 -4.32
N GLY A 15 11.76 11.26 -3.53
CA GLY A 15 12.62 12.43 -3.44
C GLY A 15 14.02 12.10 -2.93
N ALA A 16 14.10 11.28 -1.87
CA ALA A 16 15.37 10.83 -1.31
C ALA A 16 16.18 9.95 -2.28
N LEU A 17 15.51 9.10 -3.07
CA LEU A 17 16.17 8.36 -4.15
C LEU A 17 16.73 9.29 -5.24
N ALA A 18 16.09 10.42 -5.49
CA ALA A 18 16.55 11.39 -6.48
C ALA A 18 17.73 12.22 -5.96
N THR A 19 17.76 12.57 -4.67
CA THR A 19 18.91 13.27 -4.05
C THR A 19 20.07 12.34 -3.70
N GLY A 20 19.83 11.03 -3.64
CA GLY A 20 20.83 10.05 -3.22
C GLY A 20 21.04 10.03 -1.71
N GLU A 21 20.06 10.50 -0.94
CA GLU A 21 20.10 10.48 0.52
C GLU A 21 19.43 9.22 1.08
N LEU A 22 20.07 8.64 2.10
CA LEU A 22 19.50 7.51 2.85
C LEU A 22 18.70 7.97 4.07
N THR A 23 18.75 9.26 4.40
CA THR A 23 18.05 9.85 5.53
C THR A 23 16.85 10.62 5.02
N ILE A 24 15.66 10.29 5.50
CA ILE A 24 14.40 10.86 5.03
C ILE A 24 13.63 11.39 6.23
N GLU A 25 13.26 12.66 6.19
CA GLU A 25 12.31 13.21 7.15
C GLU A 25 10.89 13.03 6.61
N SER A 26 10.10 12.22 7.30
CA SER A 26 8.71 11.93 6.97
C SER A 26 7.85 12.10 8.20
N ASN A 27 6.77 12.89 8.10
CA ASN A 27 5.85 13.17 9.22
C ASN A 27 6.55 13.67 10.51
N GLY A 28 7.65 14.42 10.38
CA GLY A 28 8.44 14.92 11.52
C GLY A 28 9.32 13.86 12.19
N GLU A 29 9.37 12.65 11.65
CA GLU A 29 10.29 11.60 12.05
C GLU A 29 11.42 11.46 11.03
N ARG A 30 12.65 11.38 11.54
CA ARG A 30 13.84 11.20 10.70
C ARG A 30 14.15 9.70 10.62
N VAL A 31 13.93 9.12 9.45
CA VAL A 31 14.15 7.69 9.19
C VAL A 31 15.43 7.55 8.37
N THR A 32 16.42 6.85 8.93
CA THR A 32 17.67 6.51 8.25
C THR A 32 17.61 5.09 7.73
N TYR A 33 17.71 4.94 6.42
CA TYR A 33 17.72 3.67 5.72
C TYR A 33 19.14 3.14 5.54
N GLN A 34 19.30 1.81 5.53
CA GLN A 34 20.61 1.20 5.37
C GLN A 34 21.08 1.16 3.90
N SER A 35 20.14 1.20 2.95
CA SER A 35 20.45 1.14 1.52
C SER A 35 19.31 1.68 0.66
N PHE A 36 19.62 2.04 -0.60
CA PHE A 36 18.61 2.43 -1.58
C PHE A 36 17.65 1.29 -1.94
N ALA A 37 18.09 0.03 -1.81
CA ALA A 37 17.22 -1.12 -1.99
C ALA A 37 16.13 -1.18 -0.92
N ASP A 38 16.48 -0.84 0.32
CA ASP A 38 15.51 -0.76 1.42
C ASP A 38 14.45 0.32 1.15
N ILE A 39 14.87 1.49 0.68
CA ILE A 39 13.97 2.59 0.27
C ILE A 39 12.99 2.11 -0.81
N ARG A 40 13.47 1.38 -1.82
CA ARG A 40 12.60 0.82 -2.90
C ARG A 40 11.61 -0.22 -2.38
N ASN A 41 12.05 -1.08 -1.46
CA ASN A 41 11.16 -2.04 -0.79
C ASN A 41 10.08 -1.31 0.03
N ARG A 42 10.45 -0.21 0.70
CA ARG A 42 9.53 0.63 1.46
C ARG A 42 8.47 1.27 0.56
N ILE A 43 8.86 1.80 -0.61
CA ILE A 43 7.92 2.32 -1.61
C ILE A 43 6.93 1.24 -2.01
N THR A 44 7.42 0.05 -2.38
CA THR A 44 6.57 -1.07 -2.80
C THR A 44 5.58 -1.48 -1.69
N TYR A 45 6.03 -1.46 -0.44
CA TYR A 45 5.19 -1.73 0.72
C TYR A 45 4.05 -0.72 0.87
N PHE A 46 4.36 0.58 0.79
CA PHE A 46 3.36 1.64 0.86
C PHE A 46 2.42 1.66 -0.34
N GLU A 47 2.91 1.37 -1.54
CA GLU A 47 2.08 1.19 -2.74
C GLU A 47 1.10 0.01 -2.56
N GLY A 48 1.56 -1.10 -1.96
CA GLY A 48 0.70 -2.24 -1.61
C GLY A 48 -0.36 -1.90 -0.57
N LEU A 49 -0.01 -1.12 0.46
CA LEU A 49 -0.98 -0.66 1.46
C LEU A 49 -2.00 0.32 0.86
N ALA A 50 -1.57 1.23 -0.01
CA ALA A 50 -2.46 2.15 -0.71
C ALA A 50 -3.43 1.38 -1.61
N ALA A 51 -2.95 0.39 -2.36
CA ALA A 51 -3.78 -0.48 -3.18
C ALA A 51 -4.75 -1.33 -2.35
N ALA A 52 -4.31 -1.86 -1.21
CA ALA A 52 -5.16 -2.59 -0.28
C ALA A 52 -6.24 -1.69 0.33
N ALA A 53 -5.89 -0.47 0.74
CA ALA A 53 -6.84 0.51 1.26
C ALA A 53 -7.89 0.91 0.20
N ALA A 54 -7.48 1.13 -1.05
CA ALA A 54 -8.38 1.38 -2.17
C ALA A 54 -9.28 0.16 -2.49
N GLY A 55 -8.72 -1.05 -2.45
CA GLY A 55 -9.45 -2.30 -2.68
C GLY A 55 -10.42 -2.69 -1.56
N VAL A 56 -10.22 -2.19 -0.34
CA VAL A 56 -11.18 -2.33 0.77
C VAL A 56 -12.34 -1.35 0.61
N ALA A 57 -12.09 -0.12 0.13
CA ALA A 57 -13.15 0.83 -0.21
C ALA A 57 -14.01 0.38 -1.42
N GLY A 58 -13.43 -0.40 -2.34
CA GLY A 58 -14.13 -1.00 -3.49
C GLY A 58 -14.88 -2.31 -3.19
N ARG A 59 -14.69 -2.92 -2.02
CA ARG A 59 -15.47 -4.09 -1.58
C ARG A 59 -16.69 -3.67 -0.76
N SER A 60 -17.45 -2.71 -1.29
CA SER A 60 -18.87 -2.63 -0.99
C SER A 60 -19.60 -3.57 -1.95
N SER A 61 -20.24 -4.60 -1.40
CA SER A 61 -21.16 -5.53 -2.06
C SER A 61 -20.66 -6.23 -3.34
N SER A 62 -20.10 -7.43 -3.21
CA SER A 62 -20.36 -8.49 -4.18
C SER A 62 -20.08 -9.86 -3.58
N SER A 63 -21.18 -10.54 -3.26
CA SER A 63 -21.40 -11.95 -3.60
C SER A 63 -20.21 -12.87 -3.34
N PHE A 64 -20.07 -13.32 -2.09
CA PHE A 64 -19.71 -14.72 -1.88
C PHE A 64 -20.91 -15.56 -2.32
N GLY A 65 -21.10 -15.63 -3.64
CA GLY A 65 -21.90 -16.62 -4.29
C GLY A 65 -21.22 -17.95 -4.05
N PHE A 66 -21.56 -18.58 -2.92
CA PHE A 66 -21.45 -20.02 -2.80
C PHE A 66 -22.32 -20.56 -3.93
N SER A 67 -21.68 -21.02 -5.01
CA SER A 67 -22.33 -21.82 -6.04
C SER A 67 -22.89 -23.07 -5.37
N ALA A 68 -24.09 -22.98 -4.83
CA ALA A 68 -24.89 -24.14 -4.52
C ALA A 68 -25.23 -24.77 -5.88
N VAL A 69 -24.47 -25.80 -6.25
CA VAL A 69 -24.89 -26.72 -7.32
C VAL A 69 -26.23 -27.28 -6.85
N ALA A 70 -27.32 -26.80 -7.46
CA ALA A 70 -28.62 -27.42 -7.36
C ALA A 70 -28.53 -28.78 -8.06
N PHE A 71 -28.19 -29.82 -7.30
CA PHE A 71 -28.45 -31.18 -7.74
C PHE A 71 -29.96 -31.40 -7.66
N ASP A 72 -30.63 -31.21 -8.79
CA ASP A 72 -31.96 -31.75 -9.05
C ASP A 72 -31.86 -33.27 -8.98
N ARG A 73 -32.61 -33.89 -8.06
CA ARG A 73 -32.75 -35.34 -7.96
C ARG A 73 -34.16 -35.67 -8.41
N GLU A 74 -34.25 -36.09 -9.67
CA GLU A 74 -35.35 -36.87 -10.25
C GLU A 74 -35.65 -38.15 -9.45
#